data_AF-A0A937EWQ6-F1
#
_entry.id   AF-A0A937EWQ6-F1
#
_cell.length_a   1.000
_cell.length_b   1.000
_cell.length_c   1.000
_cell.angle_alpha   90.00
_cell.angle_beta   90.00
_cell.angle_gamma   90.00
#
_symmetry.space_group_name_H-M   'P 1'
#
loop_
_entity.id
_entity.type
_entity.pdbx_description
1 polymer ?
#
loop_
_entity_poly.entity_id
_entity_poly.type
_entity_poly.pdbx_seq_one_letter_code
_entity_poly.pdbx_strand_id
1 'polypeptide(L)'
;MNAIVLTNVKAYIDISEWWLKDSNGEPLSVYAVHKMIEDNYPHLSVTRHTLTRARDGQLEKFDAVNAVKLARLCSKWAGKVLRIDDLIKVEED
;
A
#
# COMPACT_ATOMS: atom_id res chain seq x y z
N MET A 1 7.82 5.34 -41.82
CA MET A 1 6.77 5.66 -40.84
C MET A 1 7.25 5.16 -39.50
N ASN A 2 7.52 6.05 -38.54
CA ASN A 2 7.79 5.64 -37.17
C ASN A 2 6.45 5.55 -36.44
N ALA A 3 6.05 4.33 -36.09
CA ALA A 3 4.91 4.13 -35.21
C ALA A 3 5.35 4.50 -33.78
N ILE A 4 4.68 5.48 -33.19
CA ILE A 4 4.80 5.75 -31.75
C ILE A 4 3.88 4.74 -31.08
N VAL A 5 4.46 3.72 -30.45
CA VAL A 5 3.71 2.81 -29.57
C VAL A 5 3.51 3.54 -28.25
N LEU A 6 2.28 3.94 -27.98
CA LEU A 6 1.88 4.46 -26.67
C LEU A 6 1.60 3.26 -25.76
N THR A 7 2.61 2.78 -25.05
CA THR A 7 2.39 1.85 -23.93
C THR A 7 1.79 2.65 -22.77
N ASN A 8 0.54 2.37 -22.40
CA ASN A 8 -0.05 2.91 -21.18
C ASN A 8 0.55 2.14 -20.00
N VAL A 9 1.56 2.74 -19.37
CA VAL A 9 2.15 2.19 -18.15
C VAL A 9 1.40 2.75 -16.96
N LYS A 10 0.82 1.88 -16.14
CA LYS A 10 0.10 2.25 -14.92
C LYS A 10 0.89 1.79 -13.70
N ALA A 11 1.26 2.71 -12.83
CA ALA A 11 1.88 2.40 -11.55
C ALA A 11 0.91 2.68 -10.39
N TYR A 12 0.86 1.78 -9.41
CA TYR A 12 0.06 1.94 -8.20
C TYR A 12 0.74 1.29 -7.00
N ILE A 13 0.36 1.72 -5.80
CA ILE A 13 0.78 1.08 -4.55
C ILE A 13 -0.19 -0.06 -4.21
N ASP A 14 0.37 -1.24 -3.96
CA ASP A 14 -0.32 -2.42 -3.46
C ASP A 14 0.33 -2.90 -2.16
N ILE A 15 -0.46 -2.98 -1.09
CA ILE A 15 -0.01 -3.48 0.23
C ILE A 15 -0.76 -4.75 0.66
N SER A 16 -1.54 -5.36 -0.22
CA SER A 16 -2.36 -6.55 0.08
C SER A 16 -1.53 -7.71 0.61
N GLU A 17 -0.32 -7.90 0.09
CA GLU A 17 0.61 -8.97 0.48
C GLU A 17 0.96 -8.94 1.97
N TRP A 18 1.10 -7.75 2.55
CA TRP A 18 1.49 -7.56 3.96
C TRP A 18 0.31 -7.19 4.85
N TRP A 19 -0.91 -7.30 4.34
CA TRP A 19 -2.10 -6.96 5.09
C TRP A 19 -2.29 -7.91 6.27
N LEU A 20 -2.58 -7.31 7.43
CA LEU A 20 -2.73 -8.05 8.67
C LEU A 20 -3.95 -8.96 8.65
N LYS A 21 -3.80 -10.10 9.30
CA LYS A 21 -4.80 -11.16 9.39
C LYS A 21 -5.16 -11.45 10.84
N ASP A 22 -6.37 -11.94 11.06
CA ASP A 22 -6.83 -12.41 12.36
C ASP A 22 -6.29 -13.81 12.69
N SER A 23 -6.74 -14.39 13.82
CA SER A 23 -6.35 -15.73 14.25
C SER A 23 -6.81 -16.85 13.30
N ASN A 24 -7.78 -16.59 12.44
CA ASN A 24 -8.28 -17.54 11.44
C ASN A 24 -7.57 -17.38 10.09
N GLY A 25 -6.66 -16.40 9.96
CA GLY A 25 -5.97 -16.09 8.71
C GLY A 25 -6.76 -15.15 7.79
N GLU A 26 -7.89 -14.61 8.25
CA GLU A 26 -8.73 -13.72 7.46
C GLU A 26 -8.22 -12.27 7.53
N PRO A 27 -8.23 -11.51 6.43
CA PRO A 27 -7.81 -10.12 6.43
C PRO A 27 -8.59 -9.26 7.44
N LEU A 28 -7.87 -8.51 8.28
CA LEU A 28 -8.51 -7.55 9.17
C LEU A 28 -9.24 -6.46 8.39
N SER A 29 -10.32 -5.92 8.95
CA SER A 29 -11.02 -4.78 8.34
C SER A 29 -10.12 -3.54 8.28
N VAL A 30 -10.32 -2.68 7.26
CA VAL A 30 -9.60 -1.39 7.16
C VAL A 30 -9.79 -0.56 8.42
N TYR A 31 -10.98 -0.59 9.02
CA TYR A 31 -11.24 0.11 10.28
C TYR A 31 -10.36 -0.40 11.41
N ALA A 32 -10.27 -1.72 11.60
CA ALA A 32 -9.45 -2.32 12.65
C ALA A 32 -7.96 -2.00 12.47
N VAL A 33 -7.45 -2.12 11.23
CA VAL A 33 -6.06 -1.78 10.91
C VAL A 33 -5.79 -0.30 11.13
N HIS A 34 -6.68 0.59 10.67
CA HIS A 34 -6.54 2.03 10.89
C HIS A 34 -6.50 2.39 12.36
N LYS A 35 -7.43 1.83 13.16
CA LYS A 35 -7.48 2.08 14.60
C LYS A 35 -6.19 1.60 15.29
N MET A 36 -5.70 0.43 14.92
CA MET A 36 -4.44 -0.11 15.43
C MET A 36 -3.24 0.78 15.06
N ILE A 37 -3.21 1.35 13.85
CA ILE A 37 -2.17 2.33 13.44
C ILE A 37 -2.27 3.60 14.29
N GLU A 38 -3.46 4.16 14.49
CA GLU A 38 -3.65 5.35 15.32
C GLU A 38 -3.15 5.14 16.75
N ASP A 39 -3.45 3.97 17.32
CA ASP A 39 -3.13 3.66 18.71
C ASP A 39 -1.64 3.33 18.92
N ASN A 40 -0.99 2.64 17.96
CA ASN A 40 0.40 2.15 18.12
C ASN A 40 1.45 2.93 17.33
N TYR A 41 1.05 3.54 16.21
CA TYR A 41 1.96 4.21 15.27
C TYR A 41 1.38 5.56 14.80
N PRO A 42 1.04 6.49 15.72
CA PRO A 42 0.35 7.73 15.34
C PRO A 42 1.13 8.58 14.32
N HIS A 43 2.46 8.54 14.37
CA HIS A 43 3.35 9.22 13.41
C HIS A 43 3.35 8.61 11.99
N LEU A 44 2.86 7.38 11.84
CA LEU A 44 2.67 6.69 10.56
C LEU A 44 1.21 6.70 10.11
N SER A 45 0.33 7.44 10.79
CA SER A 45 -1.08 7.49 10.45
C SER A 45 -1.31 7.96 9.02
N VAL A 46 -2.16 7.22 8.33
CA VAL A 46 -2.66 7.44 6.98
C VAL A 46 -4.17 7.32 7.02
N THR A 47 -4.88 8.01 6.13
CA THR A 47 -6.35 7.97 6.15
C THR A 47 -6.87 6.56 5.83
N ARG A 48 -8.07 6.22 6.33
CA ARG A 48 -8.78 5.00 5.92
C ARG A 48 -8.91 4.89 4.39
N HIS A 49 -9.15 5.99 3.70
CA HIS A 49 -9.25 5.99 2.23
C HIS A 49 -7.93 5.56 1.58
N THR A 50 -6.79 6.10 2.05
CA THR A 50 -5.45 5.71 1.59
C THR A 50 -5.21 4.23 1.83
N LEU A 51 -5.55 3.71 3.02
CA LEU A 51 -5.40 2.28 3.34
C LEU A 51 -6.26 1.39 2.44
N THR A 52 -7.53 1.74 2.25
CA THR A 52 -8.42 0.98 1.36
C THR A 52 -7.84 0.94 -0.06
N ARG A 53 -7.48 2.10 -0.62
CA ARG A 53 -6.95 2.18 -1.98
C ARG A 53 -5.63 1.44 -2.13
N ALA A 54 -4.74 1.51 -1.14
CA ALA A 54 -3.46 0.79 -1.19
C ALA A 54 -3.65 -0.73 -1.04
N ARG A 55 -4.55 -1.18 -0.15
CA ARG A 55 -4.85 -2.61 0.02
C ARG A 55 -5.48 -3.20 -1.24
N ASP A 56 -6.33 -2.44 -1.91
CA ASP A 56 -7.06 -2.90 -3.08
C ASP A 56 -6.25 -2.74 -4.39
N GLY A 57 -4.99 -2.27 -4.32
CA GLY A 57 -4.14 -2.06 -5.51
C GLY A 57 -4.60 -0.91 -6.41
N GLN A 58 -5.20 0.14 -5.82
CA GLN A 58 -5.82 1.25 -6.55
C GLN A 58 -5.28 2.63 -6.13
N LEU A 59 -4.18 2.67 -5.36
CA LEU A 59 -3.56 3.93 -4.96
C LEU A 59 -2.58 4.39 -6.05
N GLU A 60 -3.14 5.04 -7.08
CA GLU A 60 -2.42 5.57 -8.24
C GLU A 60 -1.81 6.96 -7.97
N LYS A 61 -2.47 7.77 -7.13
CA LYS A 61 -1.99 9.10 -6.77
C LYS A 61 -0.86 8.97 -5.76
N PHE A 62 0.35 9.16 -6.25
CA PHE A 62 1.58 9.03 -5.50
C PHE A 62 1.80 10.24 -4.57
N ASP A 63 1.22 10.20 -3.38
CA ASP A 63 1.66 11.06 -2.27
C ASP A 63 2.88 10.40 -1.61
N ALA A 64 4.06 10.98 -1.82
CA ALA A 64 5.32 10.46 -1.30
C ALA A 64 5.30 10.28 0.23
N VAL A 65 4.59 11.14 0.97
CA VAL A 65 4.47 11.02 2.43
C VAL A 65 3.70 9.75 2.80
N ASN A 66 2.57 9.51 2.13
CA ASN A 66 1.79 8.29 2.35
C ASN A 66 2.56 7.06 1.90
N ALA A 67 3.26 7.09 0.77
CA ALA A 67 4.08 5.98 0.30
C ALA A 67 5.15 5.57 1.32
N VAL A 68 5.88 6.53 1.88
CA VAL A 68 6.87 6.29 2.95
C VAL A 68 6.21 5.69 4.20
N LYS A 69 5.06 6.23 4.62
CA LYS A 69 4.33 5.70 5.78
C LYS A 69 3.86 4.26 5.56
N LEU A 70 3.30 3.96 4.39
CA LEU A 70 2.84 2.62 4.02
C LEU A 70 4.01 1.63 3.97
N ALA A 71 5.15 1.99 3.38
CA ALA A 71 6.34 1.14 3.37
C ALA A 71 6.84 0.82 4.79
N ARG A 72 6.84 1.81 5.69
CA ARG A 72 7.21 1.62 7.11
C ARG A 72 6.21 0.74 7.86
N LEU A 73 4.91 0.89 7.60
CA LEU A 73 3.87 0.05 8.19
C LEU A 73 4.03 -1.40 7.72
N CYS A 74 4.15 -1.62 6.41
CA CYS A 74 4.36 -2.95 5.85
C CYS A 74 5.65 -3.58 6.37
N SER A 75 6.73 -2.80 6.55
CA SER A 75 7.97 -3.29 7.14
C SER A 75 7.76 -3.83 8.56
N LYS A 76 6.96 -3.13 9.38
CA LYS A 76 6.62 -3.57 10.74
C LYS A 76 5.81 -4.85 10.73
N TRP A 77 4.83 -4.96 9.83
CA TRP A 77 3.96 -6.14 9.72
C TRP A 77 4.69 -7.35 9.16
N ALA A 78 5.60 -7.16 8.20
CA ALA A 78 6.38 -8.22 7.57
C ALA A 78 7.61 -8.67 8.38
N GLY A 79 8.00 -7.91 9.41
CA GLY A 79 9.22 -8.19 10.19
C GLY A 79 10.53 -8.00 9.41
N LYS A 80 10.49 -7.32 8.26
CA LYS A 80 11.64 -7.02 7.39
C LYS A 80 11.55 -5.61 6.83
N VAL A 81 12.67 -5.03 6.40
CA VAL A 81 12.65 -3.70 5.78
C VAL A 81 12.06 -3.79 4.37
N LEU A 82 10.97 -3.07 4.15
CA LEU A 82 10.35 -2.83 2.85
C LEU A 82 10.54 -1.36 2.47
N ARG A 83 10.84 -1.14 1.19
CA ARG A 83 11.00 0.15 0.55
C ARG A 83 9.81 0.42 -0.35
N ILE A 84 9.68 1.66 -0.81
CA ILE A 84 8.52 2.08 -1.61
C ILE A 84 8.42 1.30 -2.93
N ASP A 85 9.56 0.99 -3.54
CA ASP A 85 9.68 0.16 -4.74
C ASP A 85 9.13 -1.26 -4.55
N ASP A 86 9.23 -1.84 -3.34
CA ASP A 86 8.63 -3.13 -3.05
C ASP A 86 7.08 -3.08 -3.13
N LEU A 87 6.49 -1.93 -2.82
CA LEU A 87 5.05 -1.71 -2.80
C LEU A 87 4.48 -1.32 -4.17
N ILE A 88 5.32 -0.86 -5.10
CA ILE A 88 4.86 -0.40 -6.42
C ILE A 88 4.62 -1.61 -7.31
N LYS A 89 3.41 -1.70 -7.86
CA LYS A 89 3.08 -2.58 -8.97
C LYS A 89 2.96 -1.74 -10.23
N VAL A 90 3.43 -2.31 -11.34
CA VAL A 90 3.36 -1.71 -12.68
C VAL A 90 2.57 -2.66 -13.56
N GLU A 91 1.50 -2.15 -14.15
CA GLU A 91 0.74 -2.81 -15.21
C GLU A 91 1.12 -2.15 -16.55
N GLU A 92 1.51 -2.98 -17.52
CA GLU A 92 1.78 -2.58 -18.89
C GLU A 92 0.70 -3.24 -19.78
N ASP A 93 -0.03 -2.43 -20.55
CA ASP A 93 -0.97 -2.89 -21.60
C ASP A 93 -0.25 -3.38 -22.86
#